data_AF-A0A915XPH1-F1
#
_entry.id   AF-A0A915XPH1-F1
#
_cell.length_a   1.000
_cell.length_b   1.000
_cell.length_c   1.000
_cell.angle_alpha   90.00
_cell.angle_beta   90.00
_cell.angle_gamma   90.00
#
_symmetry.space_group_name_H-M   'P 1'
#
loop_
_entity.id
_entity.type
_entity.pdbx_description
1 polymer ?
#
loop_
_entity_poly.entity_id
_entity_poly.type
_entity_poly.pdbx_seq_one_letter_code
_entity_poly.pdbx_strand_id
1 'polypeptide(L)'
;MRPRGIFLAAFFLVCYGTGAAFIESFVNYASWHLIGAGEFVAYHQFISPRVLAFLVLPLLLGTAFTALMLWSRPAAIPAWSVWAALATQAVVWISTVTIQVPIQFQLSEHGRSIELLDRLITTNFWLRRIPYGVCAALFLWMAARVMRTSEQGLATGGSRAS
;
A
#
# COMPACT_ATOMS: atom_id res chain seq x y z
N MET A 1 22.00 -3.21 2.70
CA MET A 1 21.62 -3.20 1.26
C MET A 1 22.06 -1.89 0.63
N ARG A 2 22.42 -1.88 -0.67
CA ARG A 2 22.72 -0.61 -1.38
C ARG A 2 21.43 0.25 -1.47
N PRO A 3 21.52 1.60 -1.51
CA PRO A 3 20.34 2.47 -1.55
C PRO A 3 19.34 2.14 -2.69
N ARG A 4 19.85 1.71 -3.84
CA ARG A 4 19.02 1.24 -4.97
C ARG A 4 18.20 -0.01 -4.62
N GLY A 5 18.77 -0.95 -3.87
CA GLY A 5 18.05 -2.16 -3.45
C GLY A 5 16.94 -1.86 -2.44
N ILE A 6 17.17 -0.93 -1.52
CA ILE A 6 16.14 -0.47 -0.56
C ILE A 6 14.97 0.17 -1.32
N PHE A 7 15.27 1.06 -2.26
CA PHE A 7 14.25 1.69 -3.10
C PHE A 7 13.47 0.66 -3.92
N LEU A 8 14.14 -0.30 -4.56
CA LEU A 8 13.46 -1.33 -5.36
C LEU A 8 12.54 -2.22 -4.50
N ALA A 9 12.99 -2.59 -3.30
CA ALA A 9 12.15 -3.34 -2.35
C ALA A 9 10.92 -2.52 -1.92
N ALA A 10 11.12 -1.25 -1.55
CA ALA A 10 10.02 -0.34 -1.21
C ALA A 10 9.03 -0.19 -2.39
N PHE A 11 9.54 0.08 -3.59
CA PHE A 11 8.76 0.25 -4.81
C PHE A 11 7.93 -0.99 -5.11
N PHE A 12 8.55 -2.18 -5.11
CA PHE A 12 7.86 -3.44 -5.34
C PHE A 12 6.73 -3.67 -4.33
N LEU A 13 7.02 -3.51 -3.03
CA LEU A 13 6.04 -3.74 -1.97
C LEU A 13 4.90 -2.73 -1.99
N VAL A 14 5.16 -1.46 -2.32
CA VAL A 14 4.13 -0.43 -2.46
C VAL A 14 3.23 -0.71 -3.66
N CYS A 15 3.80 -1.08 -4.82
CA CYS A 15 3.00 -1.46 -5.98
C CYS A 15 2.17 -2.71 -5.73
N TYR A 16 2.77 -3.75 -5.14
CA TYR A 16 2.07 -4.97 -4.74
C TYR A 16 0.92 -4.67 -3.77
N GLY A 17 1.22 -3.97 -2.68
CA GLY A 17 0.24 -3.64 -1.64
C GLY A 17 -0.89 -2.76 -2.17
N THR A 18 -0.59 -1.80 -3.05
CA THR A 18 -1.59 -0.96 -3.71
C THR A 18 -2.52 -1.78 -4.60
N GLY A 19 -1.95 -2.66 -5.44
CA GLY A 19 -2.74 -3.55 -6.29
C GLY A 19 -3.63 -4.49 -5.48
N ALA A 20 -3.07 -5.12 -4.44
CA ALA A 20 -3.83 -5.99 -3.54
C ALA A 20 -4.95 -5.23 -2.83
N ALA A 21 -4.68 -4.02 -2.30
CA ALA A 21 -5.68 -3.18 -1.65
C ALA A 21 -6.78 -2.72 -2.62
N PHE A 22 -6.45 -2.50 -3.89
CA PHE A 22 -7.44 -2.15 -4.90
C PHE A 22 -8.36 -3.33 -5.20
N ILE A 23 -7.83 -4.53 -5.43
CA ILE A 23 -8.67 -5.73 -5.59
C ILE A 23 -9.57 -5.93 -4.37
N GLU A 24 -9.01 -5.75 -3.18
CA GLU A 24 -9.74 -5.87 -1.94
C GLU A 24 -10.91 -4.86 -1.90
N SER A 25 -10.66 -3.58 -2.16
CA SER A 25 -11.70 -2.54 -2.13
C SER A 25 -12.73 -2.62 -3.26
N PHE A 26 -12.28 -2.82 -4.51
CA PHE A 26 -13.15 -2.77 -5.69
C PHE A 26 -13.93 -4.06 -5.90
N VAL A 27 -13.35 -5.19 -5.53
CA VAL A 27 -13.90 -6.51 -5.84
C VAL A 27 -14.37 -7.20 -4.57
N ASN A 28 -13.50 -7.37 -3.58
CA ASN A 28 -13.84 -8.18 -2.40
C ASN A 28 -14.91 -7.51 -1.56
N TYR A 29 -14.69 -6.31 -1.01
CA TYR A 29 -15.70 -5.68 -0.15
C TYR A 29 -17.03 -5.44 -0.87
N ALA A 30 -17.00 -5.05 -2.15
CA ALA A 30 -18.21 -4.89 -2.95
C ALA A 30 -18.99 -6.21 -3.11
N SER A 31 -18.29 -7.35 -3.18
CA SER A 31 -18.93 -8.67 -3.28
C SER A 31 -19.55 -9.15 -1.97
N TRP A 32 -19.19 -8.57 -0.82
CA TRP A 32 -19.70 -9.04 0.48
C TRP A 32 -21.20 -8.81 0.66
N HIS A 33 -21.79 -7.88 -0.08
CA HIS A 33 -23.25 -7.67 -0.15
C HIS A 33 -23.99 -8.86 -0.77
N LEU A 34 -23.29 -9.68 -1.56
CA LEU A 34 -23.84 -10.86 -2.24
C LEU A 34 -23.74 -12.12 -1.39
N ILE A 35 -22.98 -12.10 -0.29
CA ILE A 35 -22.77 -13.25 0.58
C ILE A 35 -23.96 -13.38 1.54
N GLY A 36 -24.57 -14.56 1.59
CA GLY A 36 -25.65 -14.85 2.53
C GLY A 36 -25.20 -14.68 3.99
N ALA A 37 -26.13 -14.27 4.86
CA ALA A 37 -25.80 -13.96 6.25
C ALA A 37 -25.32 -15.19 7.03
N GLY A 38 -25.83 -16.38 6.71
CA GLY A 38 -25.44 -17.63 7.38
C GLY A 38 -24.04 -18.12 6.99
N GLU A 39 -23.57 -17.75 5.79
CA GLU A 39 -22.29 -18.16 5.22
C GLU A 39 -21.18 -17.15 5.52
N PHE A 40 -21.56 -15.91 5.84
CA PHE A 40 -20.63 -14.80 5.98
C PHE A 40 -19.55 -15.03 7.03
N VAL A 41 -19.89 -15.56 8.22
CA VAL A 41 -18.91 -15.79 9.30
C VAL A 41 -17.84 -16.79 8.86
N ALA A 42 -18.24 -17.92 8.28
CA ALA A 42 -17.31 -18.94 7.81
C ALA A 42 -16.42 -18.41 6.68
N TYR A 43 -17.01 -17.67 5.73
CA TYR A 43 -16.25 -16.98 4.69
C TYR A 43 -15.25 -15.98 5.29
N HIS A 44 -15.69 -15.14 6.23
CA HIS A 44 -14.89 -14.08 6.84
C HIS A 44 -13.71 -14.63 7.65
N GLN A 45 -13.93 -15.69 8.43
CA GLN A 45 -12.89 -16.40 9.16
C GLN A 45 -11.89 -17.08 8.24
N PHE A 46 -12.34 -17.56 7.07
CA PHE A 46 -11.43 -18.12 6.07
C PHE A 46 -10.54 -17.03 5.45
N ILE A 47 -11.08 -15.88 5.06
CA ILE A 47 -10.28 -14.87 4.36
C ILE A 47 -9.39 -14.04 5.29
N SER A 48 -9.83 -13.77 6.52
CA SER A 48 -9.16 -12.84 7.44
C SER A 48 -7.67 -13.13 7.68
N PRO A 49 -7.24 -14.37 8.04
CA PRO A 49 -5.83 -14.67 8.23
C PRO A 49 -5.02 -14.56 6.93
N ARG A 50 -5.64 -14.81 5.77
CA ARG A 50 -5.00 -14.67 4.45
C ARG A 50 -4.79 -13.21 4.09
N VAL A 51 -5.76 -12.34 4.39
CA VAL A 51 -5.60 -10.89 4.23
C VAL A 51 -4.45 -10.37 5.12
N LEU A 52 -4.34 -10.86 6.36
CA LEU A 52 -3.21 -10.50 7.22
C LEU A 52 -1.87 -10.92 6.62
N ALA A 53 -1.75 -12.17 6.18
CA ALA A 53 -0.51 -12.73 5.64
C ALA A 53 -0.11 -12.15 4.28
N PHE A 54 -1.06 -12.00 3.36
CA PHE A 54 -0.79 -11.66 1.96
C PHE A 54 -1.03 -10.18 1.61
N LEU A 55 -1.71 -9.41 2.45
CA LEU A 55 -1.92 -7.98 2.23
C LEU A 55 -1.26 -7.15 3.31
N VAL A 56 -1.56 -7.40 4.59
CA VAL A 56 -1.08 -6.55 5.69
C VAL A 56 0.43 -6.69 5.92
N LEU A 57 0.96 -7.92 5.91
CA LEU A 57 2.39 -8.13 6.10
C LEU A 57 3.25 -7.48 4.98
N PRO A 58 2.95 -7.67 3.68
CA PRO A 58 3.67 -6.95 2.62
C PRO A 58 3.57 -5.42 2.73
N LEU A 59 2.42 -4.88 3.13
CA LEU A 59 2.26 -3.43 3.36
C LEU A 59 3.11 -2.92 4.52
N LEU A 60 3.21 -3.70 5.61
CA LEU A 60 4.06 -3.37 6.75
C LEU A 60 5.53 -3.35 6.34
N LEU A 61 5.97 -4.36 5.60
CA LEU A 61 7.31 -4.40 5.02
C LEU A 61 7.54 -3.22 4.08
N GLY A 62 6.57 -2.89 3.21
CA GLY A 62 6.68 -1.74 2.30
C GLY A 62 6.85 -0.42 3.04
N THR A 63 6.12 -0.24 4.14
CA THR A 63 6.25 0.93 5.03
C THR A 63 7.62 0.96 5.70
N ALA A 64 8.11 -0.17 6.20
CA ALA A 64 9.44 -0.27 6.80
C ALA A 64 10.56 0.07 5.80
N PHE A 65 10.50 -0.46 4.57
CA PHE A 65 11.45 -0.12 3.52
C PHE A 65 11.34 1.34 3.07
N THR A 66 10.13 1.91 3.05
CA THR A 66 9.94 3.35 2.81
C THR A 66 10.61 4.18 3.91
N ALA A 67 10.49 3.78 5.18
CA ALA A 67 11.15 4.46 6.29
C ALA A 67 12.68 4.36 6.18
N LEU A 68 13.23 3.19 5.82
CA LEU A 68 14.67 3.01 5.60
C LEU A 68 15.26 3.98 4.56
N MET A 69 14.47 4.43 3.58
CA MET A 69 14.90 5.43 2.60
C MET A 69 15.18 6.82 3.20
N LEU A 70 14.72 7.12 4.43
CA LEU A 70 15.09 8.35 5.12
C LEU A 70 16.61 8.42 5.35
N TRP A 71 17.23 7.28 5.66
CA TRP A 71 18.68 7.16 5.86
C TRP A 71 19.43 6.72 4.60
N SER A 72 18.80 5.91 3.75
CA SER A 72 19.49 5.28 2.61
C SER A 72 18.63 5.27 1.34
N ARG A 73 18.62 6.39 0.63
CA ARG A 73 17.95 6.57 -0.67
C ARG A 73 18.94 6.94 -1.79
N PRO A 74 18.65 6.60 -3.05
CA PRO A 74 19.34 7.17 -4.20
C PRO A 74 19.36 8.70 -4.16
N ALA A 75 20.49 9.32 -4.54
CA ALA A 75 20.64 10.78 -4.55
C ALA A 75 19.61 11.52 -5.44
N ALA A 76 19.09 10.84 -6.46
CA ALA A 76 18.03 11.37 -7.34
C ALA A 76 16.67 11.53 -6.63
N ILE A 77 16.47 10.87 -5.48
CA ILE A 77 15.23 10.90 -4.70
C ILE A 77 15.35 11.97 -3.60
N PRO A 78 14.53 13.03 -3.63
CA PRO A 78 14.55 14.05 -2.59
C PRO A 78 13.91 13.52 -1.28
N ALA A 79 14.34 14.05 -0.14
CA ALA A 79 13.84 13.59 1.17
C ALA A 79 12.34 13.84 1.36
N TRP A 80 11.82 14.97 0.83
CA TRP A 80 10.42 15.35 0.99
C TRP A 80 9.47 14.31 0.41
N SER A 81 9.85 13.61 -0.67
CA SER A 81 8.98 12.63 -1.31
C SER A 81 8.88 11.34 -0.50
N VAL A 82 9.93 11.00 0.25
CA VAL A 82 9.91 9.89 1.21
C VAL A 82 8.99 10.23 2.38
N TRP A 83 9.10 11.44 2.93
CA TRP A 83 8.19 11.92 3.98
C TRP A 83 6.73 11.98 3.51
N ALA A 84 6.48 12.46 2.29
CA ALA A 84 5.14 12.46 1.70
C ALA A 84 4.58 11.05 1.56
N ALA A 85 5.38 10.09 1.09
CA ALA A 85 4.96 8.69 1.01
C ALA A 85 4.65 8.11 2.41
N LEU A 86 5.50 8.35 3.40
CA LEU A 86 5.26 7.93 4.79
C LEU A 86 3.99 8.57 5.37
N ALA A 87 3.72 9.83 5.07
CA ALA A 87 2.50 10.51 5.52
C ALA A 87 1.24 9.83 4.94
N THR A 88 1.26 9.50 3.63
CA THR A 88 0.14 8.77 3.02
C THR A 88 -0.02 7.36 3.60
N GLN A 89 1.08 6.64 3.86
CA GLN A 89 1.04 5.32 4.51
C GLN A 89 0.55 5.42 5.95
N ALA A 90 0.91 6.47 6.69
CA ALA A 90 0.45 6.71 8.04
C ALA A 90 -1.08 6.92 8.11
N VAL A 91 -1.66 7.68 7.16
CA VAL A 91 -3.12 7.82 7.04
C VAL A 91 -3.79 6.45 6.93
N VAL A 92 -3.25 5.57 6.07
CA VAL A 92 -3.77 4.21 5.89
C VAL A 92 -3.62 3.38 7.18
N TRP A 93 -2.47 3.39 7.84
CA TRP A 93 -2.26 2.62 9.05
C TRP A 93 -3.15 3.09 10.20
N ILE A 94 -3.27 4.40 10.38
CA ILE A 94 -4.13 4.99 11.40
C ILE A 94 -5.58 4.60 11.12
N SER A 95 -6.08 4.74 9.89
CA SER A 95 -7.45 4.32 9.56
C SER A 95 -7.63 2.82 9.79
N THR A 96 -6.62 2.02 9.45
CA THR A 96 -6.69 0.56 9.54
C THR A 96 -6.89 0.13 10.99
N VAL A 97 -6.08 0.66 11.91
CA VAL A 97 -6.16 0.31 13.33
C VAL A 97 -7.41 0.90 13.99
N THR A 98 -7.82 2.11 13.63
CA THR A 98 -8.91 2.83 14.31
C THR A 98 -10.31 2.55 13.75
N ILE A 99 -10.42 2.15 12.49
CA ILE A 99 -11.71 1.97 11.80
C ILE A 99 -11.84 0.57 11.24
N GLN A 100 -10.92 0.14 10.37
CA GLN A 100 -11.10 -1.14 9.66
C GLN A 100 -11.01 -2.33 10.61
N VAL A 101 -9.99 -2.41 11.46
CA VAL A 101 -9.80 -3.53 12.40
C VAL A 101 -11.01 -3.69 13.35
N PRO A 102 -11.54 -2.64 14.00
CA PRO A 102 -12.76 -2.74 14.78
C PRO A 102 -13.96 -3.27 13.99
N ILE A 103 -14.17 -2.78 12.77
CA ILE A 103 -15.26 -3.26 11.91
C ILE A 103 -15.06 -4.75 11.57
N GLN A 104 -13.83 -5.17 11.23
CA GLN A 104 -13.54 -6.57 10.92
C GLN A 104 -13.83 -7.48 12.12
N PHE A 105 -13.49 -7.08 13.35
CA PHE A 105 -13.83 -7.84 14.55
C PHE A 105 -15.34 -7.94 14.78
N GLN A 106 -16.07 -6.84 14.63
CA GLN A 106 -17.53 -6.85 14.75
C GLN A 106 -18.18 -7.79 13.73
N LEU A 107 -17.69 -7.78 12.49
CA LEU A 107 -18.15 -8.66 11.42
C LEU A 107 -17.79 -10.14 11.66
N SER A 108 -16.64 -10.43 12.28
CA SER A 108 -16.26 -11.78 12.69
C SER A 108 -17.11 -12.33 13.83
N GLU A 109 -17.44 -11.49 14.82
CA GLU A 109 -18.16 -11.91 16.04
C GLU A 109 -19.68 -11.97 15.83
N HIS A 110 -20.25 -10.97 15.18
CA HIS A 110 -21.71 -10.78 15.08
C HIS A 110 -22.26 -11.14 13.69
N GLY A 111 -21.39 -11.51 12.76
CA GLY A 111 -21.76 -11.84 11.39
C GLY A 111 -22.02 -10.62 10.51
N ARG A 112 -22.74 -10.84 9.41
CA ARG A 112 -22.96 -9.82 8.38
C ARG A 112 -23.81 -8.66 8.91
N SER A 113 -23.29 -7.44 8.79
CA SER A 113 -24.05 -6.20 9.01
C SER A 113 -23.88 -5.24 7.84
N ILE A 114 -24.97 -4.90 7.15
CA ILE A 114 -24.95 -3.99 5.98
C ILE A 114 -24.38 -2.62 6.35
N GLU A 115 -24.80 -2.07 7.48
CA GLU A 115 -24.32 -0.77 7.95
C GLU A 115 -22.79 -0.76 8.13
N LEU A 116 -22.24 -1.83 8.72
CA LEU A 116 -20.80 -1.98 8.90
C LEU A 116 -20.07 -2.16 7.55
N LEU A 117 -20.67 -2.90 6.61
CA LEU A 117 -20.11 -3.05 5.26
C LEU A 117 -20.07 -1.72 4.50
N ASP A 118 -21.15 -0.96 4.52
CA ASP A 118 -21.22 0.32 3.82
C ASP A 118 -20.26 1.35 4.43
N ARG A 119 -20.16 1.37 5.76
CA ARG A 119 -19.16 2.17 6.48
C ARG A 119 -17.74 1.74 6.12
N LEU A 120 -17.48 0.42 6.02
CA LEU A 120 -16.18 -0.11 5.64
C LEU A 120 -15.78 0.31 4.23
N ILE A 121 -16.68 0.18 3.25
CA ILE A 121 -16.46 0.55 1.85
C ILE A 121 -16.21 2.05 1.72
N THR A 122 -17.07 2.86 2.34
CA THR A 122 -16.97 4.33 2.28
C THR A 122 -15.66 4.81 2.89
N THR A 123 -15.31 4.32 4.08
CA THR A 123 -14.05 4.71 4.73
C THR A 123 -12.82 4.18 3.99
N ASN A 124 -12.88 2.99 3.37
CA ASN A 124 -11.78 2.49 2.52
C ASN A 124 -11.52 3.39 1.33
N PHE A 125 -12.58 3.87 0.67
CA PHE A 125 -12.44 4.73 -0.50
C PHE A 125 -11.59 5.97 -0.18
N TRP A 126 -11.93 6.67 0.90
CA TRP A 126 -11.28 7.92 1.27
C TRP A 126 -9.93 7.72 1.95
N LEU A 127 -9.84 6.77 2.89
CA LEU A 127 -8.68 6.65 3.78
C LEU A 127 -7.67 5.60 3.33
N ARG A 128 -7.99 4.78 2.32
CA ARG A 128 -7.10 3.75 1.81
C ARG A 128 -6.88 3.87 0.32
N ARG A 129 -7.94 3.83 -0.50
CA ARG A 129 -7.81 3.83 -1.97
C ARG A 129 -7.12 5.08 -2.49
N ILE A 130 -7.53 6.27 -2.06
CA ILE A 130 -6.87 7.52 -2.48
C ILE A 130 -5.42 7.57 -1.96
N PRO A 131 -5.13 7.39 -0.66
CA PRO A 131 -3.75 7.38 -0.16
C PRO A 131 -2.83 6.34 -0.82
N TYR A 132 -3.30 5.12 -1.08
CA TYR A 132 -2.53 4.12 -1.81
C TYR A 132 -2.23 4.57 -3.24
N GLY A 133 -3.22 5.12 -3.95
CA GLY A 133 -3.03 5.67 -5.29
C GLY A 133 -2.00 6.81 -5.32
N VAL A 134 -2.07 7.73 -4.37
CA VAL A 134 -1.09 8.83 -4.23
C VAL A 134 0.30 8.28 -3.91
N CYS A 135 0.41 7.33 -2.97
CA CYS A 135 1.68 6.71 -2.61
C CYS A 135 2.32 5.99 -3.82
N ALA A 136 1.54 5.20 -4.55
CA ALA A 136 2.02 4.53 -5.76
C ALA A 136 2.47 5.53 -6.84
N ALA A 137 1.72 6.62 -7.05
CA ALA A 137 2.10 7.69 -7.98
C ALA A 137 3.42 8.37 -7.56
N LEU A 138 3.63 8.63 -6.27
CA LEU A 138 4.89 9.15 -5.74
C LEU A 138 6.05 8.18 -6.02
N PHE A 139 5.86 6.89 -5.80
CA PHE A 139 6.87 5.87 -6.06
C PHE A 139 7.21 5.73 -7.56
N LEU A 140 6.20 5.80 -8.44
CA LEU A 140 6.40 5.86 -9.90
C LEU A 140 7.19 7.09 -10.32
N TRP A 141 6.87 8.25 -9.75
CA TRP A 141 7.61 9.49 -9.99
C TRP A 141 9.07 9.39 -9.51
N MET A 142 9.31 8.83 -8.31
CA MET A 142 10.65 8.59 -7.81
C MET A 142 11.44 7.65 -8.73
N ALA A 143 10.81 6.59 -9.24
CA ALA A 143 11.42 5.66 -10.20
C ALA A 143 11.80 6.39 -11.51
N ALA A 144 10.91 7.21 -12.05
CA ALA A 144 11.18 8.01 -13.24
C ALA A 144 12.38 8.95 -13.05
N ARG A 145 12.53 9.56 -11.88
CA ARG A 145 13.72 10.38 -11.56
C ARG A 145 15.01 9.58 -11.53
N VAL A 146 15.00 8.42 -10.89
CA VAL A 146 16.18 7.54 -10.82
C VAL A 146 16.62 7.11 -12.21
N MET A 147 15.68 6.74 -13.09
CA MET A 147 15.98 6.35 -14.47
C MET A 147 16.60 7.50 -15.29
N ARG A 148 16.02 8.70 -15.23
CA ARG A 148 16.55 9.88 -15.95
C ARG A 148 17.99 10.24 -15.53
N THR A 149 18.30 10.17 -14.24
CA THR A 149 19.66 10.45 -13.75
C THR A 149 20.66 9.40 -14.23
N SER A 150 20.24 8.14 -14.35
CA SER A 150 21.08 7.07 -14.89
C SER A 150 21.41 7.28 -16.37
N GLU A 151 20.46 7.70 -17.18
CA GLU A 151 20.67 8.01 -18.60
C GLU A 151 21.63 9.19 -18.81
N GLN A 152 21.47 10.26 -18.03
CA GLN A 152 22.36 11.43 -18.08
C GLN A 152 23.81 11.10 -17.69
N GLY A 153 24.02 10.18 -16.74
CA GLY A 153 25.35 9.71 -16.36
C GLY A 153 26.03 8.89 -17.46
N LEU A 154 25.27 8.10 -18.24
CA LEU A 154 25.79 7.35 -19.38
C LEU A 154 26.17 8.29 -20.55
N ALA A 155 25.33 9.28 -20.84
CA ALA A 155 25.61 10.26 -21.89
C ALA A 155 26.86 11.12 -21.61
N THR A 156 27.07 11.53 -20.35
CA THR A 156 28.24 12.34 -19.96
C THR A 156 29.52 11.49 -19.79
N GLY A 157 29.40 10.21 -19.43
CA GLY A 157 30.53 9.27 -19.37
C GLY A 157 31.07 8.86 -20.74
N GLY A 158 30.21 8.73 -21.76
CA GLY A 158 30.60 8.40 -23.14
C GLY A 158 31.36 9.53 -23.86
N SER A 159 31.14 10.79 -23.47
CA SER A 159 31.81 11.96 -24.08
C SER A 159 33.26 12.18 -23.62
N ARG A 160 33.75 11.45 -22.61
CA ARG A 160 35.14 11.55 -22.12
C ARG A 160 36.08 10.47 -22.68
N ALA A 161 35.58 9.59 -23.55
CA ALA A 161 36.33 8.46 -24.10
C ALA A 161 36.68 8.59 -25.60
N SER A 162 36.51 9.79 -26.18
CA SER A 162 36.87 10.14 -27.56
C SER A 162 37.80 11.34 -27.57
#